data_AF-A0A835QHD6-F1
#
_entry.id   AF-A0A835QHD6-F1
#
_cell.length_a   1.000
_cell.length_b   1.000
_cell.length_c   1.000
_cell.angle_alpha   90.00
_cell.angle_beta   90.00
_cell.angle_gamma   90.00
#
_symmetry.space_group_name_H-M   'P 1'
#
loop_
_entity.id
_entity.type
_entity.pdbx_description
1 polymer ?
#
loop_
_entity_poly.entity_id
_entity_poly.type
_entity_poly.pdbx_seq_one_letter_code
_entity_poly.pdbx_strand_id
1 'polypeptide(L)'
;MGGAIGEGQVENLEAIRSIVFKESETLDDVRFKRISGYDFNRGVDFMSLLDSMISTGFQASNLGDAIAIVNEMLDWRLSHEKTEVDCSEGELDPTFRDSVRCKIFLGFTSNLVSSGVRDIIRFLLEHRMVDVVVTTAGGIEEDIIKCLAPTYRG
;
A
#
# COMPACT_ATOMS: atom_id res chain seq x y z
N MET A 1 -27.34 10.53 54.60
CA MET A 1 -27.36 9.05 54.55
C MET A 1 -26.37 8.60 53.48
N GLY A 2 -25.11 8.45 53.86
CA GLY A 2 -24.08 7.88 53.00
C GLY A 2 -24.04 6.37 53.24
N GLY A 3 -24.39 5.58 52.22
CA GLY A 3 -24.20 4.13 52.28
C GLY A 3 -22.70 3.85 52.32
N ALA A 4 -22.24 3.17 53.36
CA ALA A 4 -20.87 2.68 53.44
C ALA A 4 -20.62 1.72 52.27
N ILE A 5 -19.65 2.05 51.43
CA ILE A 5 -19.16 1.17 50.36
C ILE A 5 -18.55 -0.04 51.08
N GLY A 6 -19.09 -1.24 50.87
CA GLY A 6 -18.57 -2.45 51.50
C GLY A 6 -17.13 -2.73 51.04
N GLU A 7 -16.28 -3.31 51.88
CA GLU A 7 -14.87 -3.60 51.57
C GLU A 7 -14.70 -4.33 50.22
N GLY A 8 -15.58 -5.28 49.90
CA GLY A 8 -15.58 -5.98 48.61
C GLY A 8 -15.97 -5.12 47.39
N GLN A 9 -16.63 -3.96 47.58
CA GLN A 9 -16.83 -2.97 46.51
C GLN A 9 -15.61 -2.07 46.32
N VAL A 10 -14.87 -1.78 47.39
CA VAL A 10 -13.63 -0.98 47.33
C VAL A 10 -12.52 -1.77 46.63
N GLU A 11 -12.32 -3.04 46.99
CA GLU A 11 -11.36 -3.93 46.32
C GLU A 11 -11.69 -4.13 44.83
N ASN A 12 -12.96 -4.24 44.48
CA ASN A 12 -13.40 -4.34 43.08
C ASN A 12 -13.12 -3.04 42.30
N LEU A 13 -13.31 -1.87 42.92
CA LEU A 13 -12.93 -0.60 42.31
C LEU A 13 -11.42 -0.44 42.12
N GLU A 14 -10.62 -0.91 43.07
CA GLU A 14 -9.15 -0.89 42.97
C GLU A 14 -8.65 -1.84 41.87
N ALA A 15 -9.26 -3.01 41.73
CA ALA A 15 -8.98 -3.93 40.63
C ALA A 15 -9.36 -3.36 39.26
N ILE A 16 -10.53 -2.70 39.15
CA ILE A 16 -10.93 -2.02 37.90
C ILE A 16 -9.95 -0.88 37.57
N ARG A 17 -9.51 -0.12 38.58
CA ARG A 17 -8.52 0.96 38.39
C ARG A 17 -7.19 0.43 37.88
N SER A 18 -6.67 -0.67 38.43
CA SER A 18 -5.39 -1.23 37.96
C SER A 18 -5.47 -1.78 36.53
N ILE A 19 -6.64 -2.23 36.08
CA ILE A 19 -6.88 -2.66 34.70
C ILE A 19 -6.93 -1.46 33.74
N VAL A 20 -7.68 -0.42 34.09
CA VAL A 20 -7.89 0.75 33.21
C VAL A 20 -6.67 1.67 33.17
N PHE A 21 -5.99 1.86 34.30
CA PHE A 21 -4.83 2.74 34.44
C PHE A 21 -3.51 1.98 34.43
N LYS A 22 -3.43 0.88 33.68
CA LYS A 22 -2.16 0.20 33.46
C LYS A 22 -1.18 1.14 32.77
N GLU A 23 0.03 1.23 33.30
CA GLU A 23 1.09 2.05 32.70
C GLU A 23 1.43 1.54 31.29
N SER A 24 1.62 2.49 30.38
CA SER A 24 2.02 2.22 29.00
C SER A 24 3.53 2.29 28.84
N GLU A 25 4.06 1.53 27.89
CA GLU A 25 5.46 1.63 27.49
C GLU A 25 5.67 2.87 26.61
N THR A 26 6.89 3.40 26.63
CA THR A 26 7.26 4.53 25.77
C THR A 26 7.59 4.03 24.37
N LEU A 27 6.95 4.61 23.35
CA LEU A 27 7.26 4.37 21.95
C LEU A 27 8.09 5.53 21.39
N ASP A 28 9.05 5.20 20.53
CA ASP A 28 9.90 6.17 19.82
C ASP A 28 9.21 6.66 18.54
N ASP A 29 9.06 7.98 18.41
CA ASP A 29 8.46 8.63 17.24
C ASP A 29 9.28 8.39 15.95
N VAL A 30 10.56 7.98 16.04
CA VAL A 30 11.38 7.61 14.86
C VAL A 30 10.95 6.27 14.28
N ARG A 31 10.59 5.30 15.12
CA ARG A 31 10.18 3.95 14.69
C ARG A 31 8.69 3.84 14.43
N PHE A 32 7.89 4.57 15.21
CA PHE A 32 6.44 4.50 15.17
C PHE A 32 5.86 5.81 14.68
N LYS A 33 5.43 5.83 13.42
CA LYS A 33 4.81 7.02 12.83
C LYS A 33 3.48 7.30 13.52
N ARG A 34 3.32 8.52 14.05
CA ARG A 34 2.09 8.96 14.68
C ARG A 34 0.96 9.07 13.66
N ILE A 35 -0.24 8.67 14.07
CA ILE A 35 -1.44 8.82 13.26
C ILE A 35 -1.77 10.31 13.10
N SER A 36 -1.86 10.75 11.85
CA SER A 36 -2.16 12.12 11.46
C SER A 36 -2.71 12.13 10.04
N GLY A 37 -3.90 12.68 9.85
CA GLY A 37 -4.52 12.87 8.54
C GLY A 37 -4.22 14.25 7.94
N TYR A 38 -4.62 14.44 6.68
CA TYR A 38 -4.47 15.72 5.99
C TYR A 38 -5.32 16.84 6.62
N ASP A 39 -4.71 18.02 6.79
CA ASP A 39 -5.36 19.22 7.32
C ASP A 39 -5.86 20.13 6.19
N PHE A 40 -7.17 20.13 5.97
CA PHE A 40 -7.82 20.94 4.93
C PHE A 40 -7.75 22.46 5.19
N ASN A 41 -7.35 22.92 6.36
CA ASN A 41 -7.07 24.35 6.58
C ASN A 41 -5.88 24.84 5.74
N ARG A 42 -5.04 23.91 5.24
CA ARG A 42 -3.94 24.20 4.30
C ARG A 42 -4.40 24.33 2.84
N GLY A 43 -5.70 24.16 2.58
CA GLY A 43 -6.28 24.17 1.24
C GLY A 43 -6.47 22.75 0.67
N VAL A 44 -6.86 22.69 -0.60
CA VAL A 44 -7.11 21.42 -1.32
C VAL A 44 -5.88 21.08 -2.16
N ASP A 45 -5.00 20.24 -1.62
CA ASP A 45 -3.86 19.64 -2.32
C ASP A 45 -4.01 18.12 -2.33
N PHE A 46 -4.25 17.57 -3.51
CA PHE A 46 -4.46 16.12 -3.69
C PHE A 46 -3.19 15.31 -3.50
N MET A 47 -2.02 15.86 -3.82
CA MET A 47 -0.75 15.15 -3.64
C MET A 47 -0.48 14.99 -2.15
N SER A 48 -0.55 16.09 -1.39
CA SER A 48 -0.39 16.05 0.07
C SER A 48 -1.49 15.22 0.76
N LEU A 49 -2.71 15.19 0.21
CA LEU A 49 -3.77 14.32 0.72
C LEU A 49 -3.42 12.84 0.54
N LEU A 50 -2.98 12.43 -0.65
CA LEU A 50 -2.57 11.05 -0.92
C LEU A 50 -1.33 10.66 -0.10
N ASP A 51 -0.35 11.55 0.03
CA ASP A 51 0.84 11.33 0.84
C ASP A 51 0.50 11.12 2.33
N SER A 52 -0.57 11.77 2.82
CA SER A 52 -1.03 11.60 4.20
C SER A 52 -1.67 10.23 4.47
N MET A 53 -2.03 9.46 3.43
CA MET A 53 -2.71 8.17 3.59
C MET A 53 -1.87 7.20 4.42
N ILE A 54 -0.54 7.24 4.28
CA ILE A 54 0.40 6.39 5.04
C ILE A 54 0.24 6.55 6.57
N SER A 55 -0.08 7.77 7.04
CA SER A 55 -0.28 8.07 8.47
C SER A 55 -1.74 8.21 8.88
N THR A 56 -2.69 7.94 7.98
CA THR A 56 -4.12 8.10 8.26
C THR A 56 -4.71 6.91 9.03
N GLY A 57 -4.20 5.70 8.80
CA GLY A 57 -4.64 4.47 9.47
C GLY A 57 -5.59 3.61 8.63
N PHE A 58 -5.82 2.37 9.09
CA PHE A 58 -6.66 1.37 8.43
C PHE A 58 -6.27 1.14 6.95
N GLN A 59 -7.25 1.11 6.04
CA GLN A 59 -6.99 0.90 4.61
C GLN A 59 -6.26 2.06 3.94
N ALA A 60 -6.31 3.28 4.51
CA ALA A 60 -5.54 4.39 3.98
C ALA A 60 -4.03 4.12 4.11
N SER A 61 -3.58 3.60 5.25
CA SER A 61 -2.18 3.21 5.43
C SER A 61 -1.77 2.11 4.46
N ASN A 62 -2.61 1.09 4.26
CA ASN A 62 -2.36 0.04 3.26
C ASN A 62 -2.20 0.60 1.84
N LEU A 63 -2.99 1.62 1.47
CA LEU A 63 -2.86 2.29 0.18
C LEU A 63 -1.53 3.08 0.10
N GLY A 64 -1.15 3.79 1.17
CA GLY A 64 0.14 4.49 1.25
C GLY A 64 1.32 3.53 1.11
N ASP A 65 1.27 2.38 1.79
CA ASP A 65 2.28 1.33 1.69
C ASP A 65 2.33 0.73 0.27
N ALA A 66 1.17 0.49 -0.36
CA ALA A 66 1.10 -0.01 -1.72
C ALA A 66 1.72 0.97 -2.73
N ILE A 67 1.50 2.29 -2.57
CA ILE A 67 2.14 3.32 -3.40
C ILE A 67 3.67 3.28 -3.23
N ALA A 68 4.15 3.18 -1.99
CA ALA A 68 5.58 3.08 -1.71
C ALA A 68 6.22 1.85 -2.38
N ILE A 69 5.61 0.68 -2.22
CA ILE A 69 6.09 -0.58 -2.82
C ILE A 69 6.12 -0.49 -4.35
N VAL A 70 5.09 0.08 -4.99
CA VAL A 70 5.08 0.22 -6.45
C VAL A 70 6.19 1.15 -6.93
N ASN A 71 6.45 2.25 -6.23
CA ASN A 71 7.58 3.13 -6.56
C ASN A 71 8.92 2.42 -6.36
N GLU A 72 9.07 1.64 -5.29
CA GLU A 72 10.26 0.81 -5.08
C GLU A 72 10.47 -0.19 -6.23
N MET A 73 9.41 -0.84 -6.73
CA MET A 73 9.51 -1.73 -7.89
C MET A 73 9.99 -1.00 -9.16
N LEU A 74 9.53 0.22 -9.39
CA LEU A 74 9.93 1.03 -10.55
C LEU A 74 11.39 1.51 -10.46
N ASP A 75 11.82 1.87 -9.25
CA ASP A 75 13.15 2.40 -8.99
C ASP A 75 14.20 1.32 -8.79
N TRP A 76 13.82 0.11 -8.36
CA TRP A 76 14.74 -0.97 -8.03
C TRP A 76 15.65 -1.34 -9.20
N ARG A 77 16.94 -1.51 -8.90
CA ARG A 77 17.98 -2.03 -9.79
C ARG A 77 18.77 -3.10 -9.05
N LEU A 78 19.35 -4.05 -9.78
CA LEU A 78 20.24 -5.05 -9.18
C LEU A 78 21.47 -4.40 -8.53
N SER A 79 21.88 -3.20 -8.99
CA SER A 79 22.95 -2.41 -8.37
C SER A 79 22.66 -1.99 -6.92
N HIS A 80 21.39 -1.96 -6.49
CA HIS A 80 21.01 -1.67 -5.09
C HIS A 80 21.27 -2.86 -4.15
N GLU A 81 21.31 -4.08 -4.69
CA GLU A 81 21.56 -5.30 -3.92
C GLU A 81 23.05 -5.53 -3.70
N LYS A 82 23.38 -6.15 -2.56
CA LYS A 82 24.76 -6.57 -2.29
C LYS A 82 25.15 -7.71 -3.24
N THR A 83 26.43 -7.74 -3.62
CA THR A 83 26.99 -8.84 -4.40
C THR A 83 27.15 -10.07 -3.50
N GLU A 84 26.57 -11.19 -3.91
CA GLU A 84 26.76 -12.48 -3.26
C GLU A 84 28.07 -13.16 -3.72
N VAL A 85 28.53 -14.15 -2.97
CA VAL A 85 29.84 -14.80 -3.20
C VAL A 85 29.83 -15.69 -4.44
N ASP A 86 28.64 -16.08 -4.91
CA ASP A 86 28.40 -16.95 -6.07
C ASP A 86 27.97 -16.18 -7.33
N CYS A 87 28.05 -14.85 -7.33
CA CYS A 87 27.76 -14.05 -8.52
C CYS A 87 28.65 -14.46 -9.70
N SER A 88 28.04 -14.59 -10.88
CA SER A 88 28.77 -14.85 -12.12
C SER A 88 29.67 -13.66 -12.50
N GLU A 89 30.74 -13.90 -13.29
CA GLU A 89 31.65 -12.82 -13.72
C GLU A 89 30.93 -11.65 -14.41
N GLY A 90 29.83 -11.93 -15.11
CA GLY A 90 28.99 -10.91 -15.75
C GLY A 90 28.13 -10.10 -14.78
N GLU A 91 27.73 -10.67 -13.63
CA GLU A 91 26.94 -10.00 -12.60
C GLU A 91 27.77 -9.10 -11.67
N LEU A 92 29.11 -9.19 -11.78
CA LEU A 92 30.03 -8.29 -11.10
C LEU A 92 30.21 -6.96 -11.85
N ASP A 93 29.84 -6.89 -13.14
CA ASP A 93 29.94 -5.66 -13.92
C ASP A 93 28.92 -4.61 -13.43
N PRO A 94 29.38 -3.43 -12.96
CA PRO A 94 28.48 -2.38 -12.48
C PRO A 94 27.47 -1.91 -13.54
N THR A 95 27.85 -1.91 -14.82
CA THR A 95 26.95 -1.43 -15.88
C THR A 95 25.82 -2.42 -16.16
N PHE A 96 26.13 -3.72 -16.15
CA PHE A 96 25.11 -4.76 -16.22
C PHE A 96 24.15 -4.69 -15.03
N ARG A 97 24.67 -4.60 -13.79
CA ARG A 97 23.81 -4.52 -12.59
C ARG A 97 22.88 -3.32 -12.58
N ASP A 98 23.33 -2.18 -13.07
CA ASP A 98 22.49 -0.98 -13.18
C ASP A 98 21.43 -1.10 -14.30
N SER A 99 21.71 -1.91 -15.32
CA SER A 99 20.75 -2.16 -16.41
C SER A 99 19.62 -3.10 -16.02
N VAL A 100 19.82 -3.96 -15.01
CA VAL A 100 18.82 -4.94 -14.56
C VAL A 100 17.79 -4.26 -13.68
N ARG A 101 16.54 -4.26 -14.14
CA ARG A 101 15.36 -3.70 -13.45
C ARG A 101 14.48 -4.79 -12.87
N CYS A 102 13.58 -4.41 -11.96
CA CYS A 102 12.55 -5.29 -11.43
C CYS A 102 11.65 -5.80 -12.57
N LYS A 103 11.27 -7.08 -12.52
CA LYS A 103 10.28 -7.66 -13.42
C LYS A 103 8.88 -7.52 -12.84
N ILE A 104 8.05 -6.72 -13.49
CA ILE A 104 6.71 -6.36 -12.98
C ILE A 104 5.66 -7.26 -13.62
N PHE A 105 4.97 -8.03 -12.78
CA PHE A 105 3.84 -8.88 -13.16
C PHE A 105 2.53 -8.20 -12.76
N LEU A 106 1.67 -7.91 -13.73
CA LEU A 106 0.34 -7.33 -13.48
C LEU A 106 -0.73 -8.41 -13.65
N GLY A 107 -1.41 -8.75 -12.56
CA GLY A 107 -2.57 -9.63 -12.55
C GLY A 107 -3.86 -8.85 -12.37
N PHE A 108 -4.88 -9.10 -13.20
CA PHE A 108 -6.21 -8.53 -13.02
C PHE A 108 -7.33 -9.46 -13.47
N THR A 109 -8.48 -9.37 -12.82
CA THR A 109 -9.71 -10.12 -13.13
C THR A 109 -10.48 -9.46 -14.28
N SER A 110 -11.29 -10.25 -15.00
CA SER A 110 -12.04 -9.76 -16.19
C SER A 110 -12.95 -8.56 -15.90
N ASN A 111 -13.60 -8.52 -14.74
CA ASN A 111 -14.50 -7.42 -14.37
C ASN A 111 -13.81 -6.03 -14.31
N LEU A 112 -12.48 -5.98 -14.13
CA LEU A 112 -11.73 -4.73 -14.19
C LEU A 112 -11.65 -4.18 -15.62
N VAL A 113 -11.62 -5.05 -16.63
CA VAL A 113 -11.72 -4.66 -18.05
C VAL A 113 -13.15 -4.23 -18.41
N SER A 114 -14.18 -4.83 -17.80
CA SER A 114 -15.57 -4.36 -17.92
C SER A 114 -15.74 -2.94 -17.40
N SER A 115 -14.96 -2.55 -16.40
CA SER A 115 -14.96 -1.22 -15.78
C SER A 115 -14.13 -0.19 -16.58
N GLY A 116 -14.03 1.03 -16.04
CA GLY A 116 -13.12 2.08 -16.55
C GLY A 116 -11.64 1.84 -16.22
N VAL A 117 -11.32 0.89 -15.34
CA VAL A 117 -9.92 0.53 -15.01
C VAL A 117 -9.17 -0.01 -16.24
N ARG A 118 -9.89 -0.50 -17.26
CA ARG A 118 -9.34 -0.83 -18.58
C ARG A 118 -8.38 0.24 -19.10
N ASP A 119 -8.73 1.52 -19.00
CA ASP A 119 -7.93 2.60 -19.58
C ASP A 119 -6.62 2.82 -18.81
N ILE A 120 -6.64 2.56 -17.51
CA ILE A 120 -5.44 2.57 -16.64
C ILE A 120 -4.53 1.42 -17.02
N ILE A 121 -5.08 0.20 -17.16
CA ILE A 121 -4.32 -0.98 -17.59
C ILE A 121 -3.70 -0.72 -18.98
N ARG A 122 -4.50 -0.23 -19.93
CA ARG A 122 -4.03 0.13 -21.28
C ARG A 122 -2.86 1.11 -21.24
N PHE A 123 -2.94 2.15 -20.41
CA PHE A 123 -1.84 3.11 -20.23
C PHE A 123 -0.56 2.43 -19.74
N LEU A 124 -0.64 1.58 -18.70
CA LEU A 124 0.52 0.88 -18.16
C LEU A 124 1.19 -0.03 -19.21
N LEU A 125 0.39 -0.72 -20.03
CA LEU A 125 0.89 -1.60 -21.09
C LEU A 125 1.46 -0.83 -22.28
N GLU A 126 0.78 0.23 -22.73
CA GLU A 126 1.22 1.08 -23.83
C GLU A 126 2.61 1.69 -23.57
N HIS A 127 2.84 2.13 -22.32
CA HIS A 127 4.08 2.76 -21.91
C HIS A 127 5.16 1.78 -21.40
N ARG A 128 4.93 0.46 -21.54
CA ARG A 128 5.87 -0.60 -21.08
C ARG A 128 6.26 -0.44 -19.61
N MET A 129 5.30 -0.11 -18.75
CA MET A 129 5.50 -0.03 -17.29
C MET A 129 5.36 -1.39 -16.60
N VAL A 130 5.00 -2.44 -17.34
CA VAL A 130 4.80 -3.81 -16.87
C VAL A 130 5.44 -4.78 -17.86
N ASP A 131 6.05 -5.87 -17.38
CA ASP A 131 6.69 -6.88 -18.23
C ASP A 131 5.76 -8.04 -18.60
N VAL A 132 4.92 -8.49 -17.66
CA VAL A 132 4.08 -9.68 -17.83
C VAL A 132 2.66 -9.40 -17.36
N VAL A 133 1.68 -9.84 -18.13
CA VAL A 133 0.25 -9.68 -17.82
C VAL A 133 -0.41 -11.04 -17.65
N VAL A 134 -1.21 -11.18 -16.60
CA VAL A 134 -2.02 -12.37 -16.35
C VAL A 134 -3.48 -11.94 -16.14
N THR A 135 -4.38 -12.45 -16.96
CA THR A 135 -5.82 -12.22 -16.83
C THR A 135 -6.63 -13.44 -17.26
N THR A 136 -7.93 -13.44 -16.96
CA THR A 136 -8.87 -14.46 -17.40
C THR A 136 -9.35 -14.17 -18.83
N ALA A 137 -9.94 -15.17 -19.51
CA ALA A 137 -10.41 -15.04 -20.89
C ALA A 137 -11.30 -13.79 -21.12
N GLY A 138 -12.21 -13.50 -20.19
CA GLY A 138 -13.08 -12.32 -20.26
C GLY A 138 -12.33 -10.99 -20.27
N GLY A 139 -11.14 -10.90 -19.64
CA GLY A 139 -10.31 -9.70 -19.70
C GLY A 139 -9.77 -9.40 -21.10
N ILE A 140 -9.57 -10.43 -21.92
CA ILE A 140 -9.13 -10.28 -23.32
C ILE A 140 -10.33 -10.02 -24.23
N GLU A 141 -11.38 -10.84 -24.11
CA GLU A 141 -12.57 -10.74 -24.96
C GLU A 141 -13.25 -9.38 -24.82
N GLU A 142 -13.43 -8.88 -23.61
CA GLU A 142 -14.10 -7.60 -23.37
C GLU A 142 -13.27 -6.40 -23.84
N ASP A 143 -11.94 -6.48 -23.79
CA ASP A 143 -11.08 -5.45 -24.34
C ASP A 143 -11.29 -5.29 -25.85
N ILE A 144 -11.38 -6.42 -26.57
CA ILE A 144 -11.67 -6.45 -28.01
C ILE A 144 -13.08 -5.94 -28.29
N ILE A 145 -14.08 -6.40 -27.54
CA ILE A 145 -15.48 -5.99 -27.72
C ILE A 145 -15.62 -4.48 -27.54
N LYS A 146 -14.93 -3.88 -26.57
CA LYS A 146 -14.96 -2.43 -26.33
C LYS A 146 -14.34 -1.59 -27.45
N CYS A 147 -13.57 -2.18 -28.36
CA CYS A 147 -13.14 -1.55 -29.60
C CYS A 147 -14.21 -1.57 -30.70
N LEU A 148 -15.19 -2.47 -30.58
CA LEU A 148 -16.29 -2.64 -31.53
C LEU A 148 -17.55 -1.87 -31.11
N ALA A 149 -17.87 -1.84 -29.82
CA ALA A 149 -19.03 -1.17 -29.27
C ALA A 149 -18.82 -0.74 -27.80
N PRO A 150 -19.44 0.36 -27.34
CA PRO A 150 -19.34 0.80 -25.96
C PRO A 150 -20.15 -0.07 -24.99
N THR A 151 -19.70 -0.13 -23.75
CA THR A 151 -20.44 -0.69 -22.60
C THR A 151 -21.09 0.46 -21.80
N TYR A 152 -22.31 0.26 -21.32
CA TYR A 152 -23.08 1.30 -20.62
C TYR A 152 -23.24 0.98 -19.13
N ARG A 153 -23.37 2.03 -18.33
CA ARG A 153 -23.69 1.95 -16.90
C ARG A 153 -25.16 1.60 -16.73
N GLY A 154 -25.44 0.57 -15.92
CA GLY A 154 -26.79 0.21 -15.47
C GLY A 154 -27.27 0.94 -14.23
#